data_AF-A0A2S0WBN6-F1
#
_entry.id   AF-A0A2S0WBN6-F1
#
_cell.length_a   1.000
_cell.length_b   1.000
_cell.length_c   1.000
_cell.angle_alpha   90.00
_cell.angle_beta   90.00
_cell.angle_gamma   90.00
#
_symmetry.space_group_name_H-M   'P 1'
#
loop_
_entity.id
_entity.type
_entity.pdbx_description
1 polymer ?
#
loop_
_entity_poly.entity_id
_entity_poly.type
_entity_poly.pdbx_seq_one_letter_code
_entity_poly.pdbx_strand_id
1 'polypeptide(L)'
;MTGDELASWLASIFPTMRLTLIDAREVALDTYDGQPVAVTAGFSGVDTGLVMSDDVDTEVRCEIVCRADAEPLAVGSAVVAATRALEALGAPAQPGVLLEDLLPQQAVRHGLLREPELFSRGTPLYNEPGRMTLLLELVMLTDDEFGIARERGYPALETRLRRRGVWVGDWGRDPD
;
A
#
# COMPACT_ATOMS: atom_id res chain seq x y z
N MET A 1 -1.22 -1.27 19.83
CA MET A 1 -0.72 -2.49 19.20
C MET A 1 0.77 -2.68 19.46
N THR A 2 1.12 -3.80 20.09
CA THR A 2 2.48 -4.34 20.20
C THR A 2 2.90 -5.03 18.90
N GLY A 3 4.20 -5.35 18.74
CA GLY A 3 4.68 -6.11 17.58
C GLY A 3 4.01 -7.49 17.44
N ASP A 4 3.78 -8.18 18.55
CA ASP A 4 3.12 -9.50 18.56
C ASP A 4 1.64 -9.41 18.16
N GLU A 5 0.93 -8.37 18.59
CA GLU A 5 -0.45 -8.10 18.18
C GLU A 5 -0.54 -7.76 16.69
N LEU A 6 0.40 -6.97 16.17
CA LEU A 6 0.50 -6.66 14.74
C LEU A 6 0.75 -7.93 13.92
N ALA A 7 1.74 -8.74 14.31
CA ALA A 7 2.03 -10.00 13.64
C ALA A 7 0.82 -10.95 13.69
N SER A 8 0.09 -11.01 14.80
CA SER A 8 -1.12 -11.82 14.94
C SER A 8 -2.26 -11.32 14.05
N TRP A 9 -2.46 -10.00 13.97
CA TRP A 9 -3.45 -9.40 13.09
C TRP A 9 -3.11 -9.64 11.62
N LEU A 10 -1.87 -9.39 11.20
CA LEU A 10 -1.44 -9.67 9.83
C LEU A 10 -1.56 -11.16 9.49
N ALA A 11 -1.23 -12.08 10.40
CA ALA A 11 -1.41 -13.53 10.20
C ALA A 11 -2.88 -13.93 10.00
N SER A 12 -3.82 -13.17 10.57
CA SER A 12 -5.26 -13.43 10.35
C SER A 12 -5.72 -13.08 8.93
N ILE A 13 -4.98 -12.19 8.25
CA ILE A 13 -5.24 -11.73 6.88
C ILE A 13 -4.41 -12.53 5.88
N PHE A 14 -3.15 -12.80 6.22
CA PHE A 14 -2.11 -13.44 5.42
C PHE A 14 -1.55 -14.65 6.19
N PRO A 15 -2.24 -15.80 6.15
CA PRO A 15 -1.95 -16.94 7.03
C PRO A 15 -0.60 -17.62 6.78
N THR A 16 -0.05 -17.45 5.58
CA THR A 16 1.23 -18.05 5.18
C THR A 16 2.37 -17.05 5.21
N MET A 17 2.14 -15.87 5.79
CA MET A 17 3.11 -14.79 5.77
C MET A 17 4.45 -15.17 6.41
N ARG A 18 5.50 -14.51 5.97
CA ARG A 18 6.85 -14.57 6.55
C ARG A 18 7.35 -13.16 6.75
N LEU A 19 7.82 -12.88 7.97
CA LEU A 19 8.49 -11.64 8.27
C LEU A 19 9.91 -11.69 7.69
N THR A 20 10.29 -10.61 7.02
CA THR A 20 11.62 -10.40 6.47
C THR A 20 12.06 -8.96 6.72
N LEU A 21 13.37 -8.74 6.72
CA LEU A 21 13.95 -7.40 6.75
C LEU A 21 14.36 -7.00 5.34
N ILE A 22 13.73 -5.95 4.82
CA ILE A 22 14.10 -5.32 3.55
C ILE A 22 14.59 -3.91 3.88
N ASP A 23 15.88 -3.70 3.68
CA ASP A 23 16.54 -2.42 3.93
C ASP A 23 16.24 -1.83 5.33
N ALA A 24 16.45 -2.68 6.34
CA ALA A 24 16.21 -2.45 7.76
C ALA A 24 14.75 -2.18 8.16
N ARG A 25 13.77 -2.47 7.30
CA ARG A 25 12.34 -2.44 7.64
C ARG A 25 11.73 -3.83 7.65
N GLU A 26 10.90 -4.10 8.64
CA GLU A 26 10.14 -5.34 8.72
C GLU A 26 8.97 -5.32 7.73
N VAL A 27 8.89 -6.38 6.94
CA VAL A 27 7.87 -6.60 5.92
C VAL A 27 7.34 -8.02 6.07
N ALA A 28 6.02 -8.18 6.10
CA ALA A 28 5.36 -9.47 5.94
C ALA A 28 5.17 -9.75 4.46
N LEU A 29 5.73 -10.86 3.96
CA LEU A 29 5.52 -11.35 2.60
C LEU A 29 4.60 -12.56 2.63
N ASP A 30 3.64 -12.62 1.71
CA ASP A 30 2.75 -13.76 1.52
C ASP A 30 2.31 -13.87 0.04
N THR A 31 1.39 -14.79 -0.24
CA THR A 31 0.64 -14.89 -1.49
C THR A 31 -0.84 -14.66 -1.20
N TYR A 32 -1.48 -13.77 -1.95
CA TYR A 32 -2.91 -13.46 -1.85
C TYR A 32 -3.57 -13.49 -3.23
N ASP A 33 -4.65 -14.26 -3.38
CA ASP A 33 -5.29 -14.58 -4.68
C ASP A 33 -4.29 -15.07 -5.75
N GLY A 34 -3.31 -15.87 -5.33
CA GLY A 34 -2.30 -16.43 -6.23
C GLY A 34 -1.18 -15.46 -6.64
N GLN A 35 -1.16 -14.25 -6.10
CA GLN A 35 -0.14 -13.22 -6.41
C GLN A 35 0.67 -12.86 -5.17
N PRO A 36 1.97 -12.57 -5.31
CA PRO A 36 2.79 -12.03 -4.23
C PRO A 36 2.17 -10.76 -3.61
N VAL A 37 2.17 -10.72 -2.28
CA VAL A 37 1.75 -9.57 -1.48
C VAL A 37 2.82 -9.23 -0.45
N ALA A 38 3.05 -7.95 -0.24
CA ALA A 38 3.90 -7.43 0.82
C ALA A 38 3.11 -6.44 1.67
N VAL A 39 3.32 -6.49 2.99
CA VAL A 39 2.75 -5.55 3.94
C VAL A 39 3.84 -5.07 4.88
N THR A 40 3.89 -3.78 5.19
CA THR A 40 4.76 -3.30 6.26
C THR A 40 4.34 -3.92 7.59
N ALA A 41 5.31 -4.20 8.46
CA ALA A 41 5.05 -4.66 9.82
C ALA A 41 5.71 -3.67 10.79
N GLY A 42 5.07 -2.53 11.02
CA GLY A 42 5.52 -1.51 11.97
C GLY A 42 5.45 -0.07 11.46
N PHE A 43 4.81 0.16 10.31
CA PHE A 43 4.58 1.50 9.79
C PHE A 43 3.45 2.24 10.52
N SER A 44 2.61 1.52 11.27
CA SER A 44 1.47 2.05 12.05
C SER A 44 1.85 3.02 13.19
N GLY A 45 3.13 3.38 13.33
CA GLY A 45 3.56 4.52 14.13
C GLY A 45 3.35 5.88 13.46
N VAL A 46 3.13 5.94 12.14
CA VAL A 46 2.95 7.18 11.38
C VAL A 46 1.53 7.73 11.52
N ASP A 47 1.40 9.06 11.56
CA ASP A 47 0.11 9.73 11.53
C ASP A 47 -0.44 9.81 10.11
N THR A 48 -1.62 9.24 9.91
CA THR A 48 -2.33 9.31 8.64
C THR A 48 -3.04 10.64 8.48
N GLY A 49 -3.28 11.41 9.55
CA GLY A 49 -4.11 12.61 9.53
C GLY A 49 -5.59 12.36 9.22
N LEU A 50 -6.01 11.08 9.16
CA LEU A 50 -7.40 10.70 8.99
C LEU A 50 -8.11 10.76 10.35
N VAL A 51 -9.39 11.12 10.31
CA VAL A 51 -10.26 11.16 11.49
C VAL A 51 -11.50 10.32 11.22
N MET A 52 -12.00 9.63 12.24
CA MET A 52 -13.28 8.94 12.15
C MET A 52 -14.40 9.96 12.21
N SER A 53 -15.42 9.81 11.36
CA SER A 53 -16.57 10.73 11.33
C SER A 53 -17.32 10.79 12.65
N ASP A 54 -17.37 9.65 13.35
CA ASP A 54 -18.20 9.43 14.53
C ASP A 54 -17.40 9.55 15.83
N ASP A 55 -16.06 9.65 15.73
CA ASP A 55 -15.14 9.79 16.86
C ASP A 55 -13.82 10.43 16.43
N VAL A 56 -13.77 11.77 16.46
CA VAL A 56 -12.60 12.54 16.02
C VAL A 56 -11.36 12.34 16.90
N ASP A 57 -11.51 11.78 18.10
CA ASP A 57 -10.41 11.54 19.04
C ASP A 57 -9.72 10.18 18.78
N THR A 58 -10.34 9.30 17.99
CA THR A 58 -9.72 8.03 17.58
C THR A 58 -8.60 8.27 16.59
N GLU A 59 -7.39 7.83 16.94
CA GLU A 59 -6.24 7.87 16.03
C GLU A 59 -6.40 6.87 14.89
N VAL A 60 -6.18 7.31 13.65
CA VAL A 60 -6.16 6.41 12.49
C VAL A 60 -4.72 6.18 12.04
N ARG A 61 -4.28 4.93 12.06
CA ARG A 61 -2.94 4.46 11.70
C ARG A 61 -3.01 3.47 10.55
N CYS A 62 -1.90 3.20 9.87
CA CYS A 62 -1.91 2.21 8.78
C CYS A 62 -0.64 1.38 8.67
N GLU A 63 -0.79 0.20 8.05
CA GLU A 63 0.30 -0.50 7.36
C GLU A 63 0.09 -0.36 5.85
N ILE A 64 1.19 -0.31 5.08
CA ILE A 64 1.14 -0.23 3.61
C ILE A 64 1.15 -1.66 3.05
N VAL A 65 0.18 -1.97 2.18
CA VAL A 65 0.09 -3.25 1.47
C VAL A 65 0.27 -3.06 -0.03
N CYS A 66 0.97 -3.96 -0.70
CA CYS A 66 1.09 -4.00 -2.16
C CYS A 66 0.94 -5.44 -2.65
N ARG A 67 0.17 -5.66 -3.73
CA ARG A 67 0.04 -6.96 -4.40
C ARG A 67 0.37 -6.81 -5.89
N ALA A 68 1.24 -7.67 -6.41
CA ALA A 68 1.65 -7.60 -7.81
C ALA A 68 2.13 -8.94 -8.34
N ASP A 69 1.97 -9.14 -9.66
CA ASP A 69 2.69 -10.17 -10.42
C ASP A 69 4.13 -9.69 -10.66
N ALA A 70 4.95 -9.89 -9.64
CA ALA A 70 6.36 -9.54 -9.60
C ALA A 70 7.09 -10.46 -8.61
N GLU A 71 8.41 -10.40 -8.59
CA GLU A 71 9.19 -11.14 -7.60
C GLU A 71 8.86 -10.63 -6.17
N PRO A 72 8.65 -11.52 -5.17
CA PRO A 72 8.19 -11.12 -3.83
C PRO A 72 9.05 -10.04 -3.13
N LEU A 73 10.37 -10.09 -3.23
CA LEU A 73 11.24 -9.05 -2.67
C LEU A 73 11.13 -7.72 -3.43
N ALA A 74 10.80 -7.73 -4.73
CA ALA A 74 10.48 -6.51 -5.46
C ALA A 74 9.19 -5.85 -4.93
N VAL A 75 8.14 -6.64 -4.63
CA VAL A 75 6.91 -6.14 -3.99
C VAL A 75 7.19 -5.59 -2.59
N GLY A 76 8.01 -6.30 -1.81
CA GLY A 76 8.48 -5.84 -0.50
C GLY A 76 9.31 -4.56 -0.57
N SER A 77 10.15 -4.42 -1.59
CA SER A 77 10.95 -3.21 -1.81
C SER A 77 10.08 -2.00 -2.15
N ALA A 78 8.96 -2.18 -2.87
CA ALA A 78 8.02 -1.10 -3.16
C ALA A 78 7.36 -0.53 -1.90
N VAL A 79 6.87 -1.38 -0.99
CA VAL A 79 6.25 -0.89 0.26
C VAL A 79 7.29 -0.19 1.13
N VAL A 80 8.53 -0.69 1.19
CA VAL A 80 9.63 -0.01 1.90
C VAL A 80 9.96 1.34 1.27
N ALA A 81 10.07 1.40 -0.06
CA ALA A 81 10.30 2.66 -0.77
C ALA A 81 9.19 3.68 -0.50
N ALA A 82 7.93 3.24 -0.48
CA ALA A 82 6.80 4.10 -0.16
C ALA A 82 6.88 4.69 1.26
N THR A 83 7.22 3.88 2.27
CA THR A 83 7.39 4.41 3.65
C THR A 83 8.44 5.50 3.71
N ARG A 84 9.57 5.33 3.01
CA ARG A 84 10.65 6.31 2.98
C ARG A 84 10.28 7.57 2.23
N ALA A 85 9.58 7.43 1.12
CA ALA A 85 9.09 8.58 0.36
C ALA A 85 8.12 9.42 1.21
N LEU A 86 7.19 8.79 1.92
CA LEU A 86 6.28 9.47 2.83
C LEU A 86 7.03 10.22 3.94
N GLU A 87 7.99 9.57 4.59
CA GLU A 87 8.82 10.18 5.62
C GLU A 87 9.65 11.36 5.08
N ALA A 88 10.29 11.20 3.92
CA ALA A 88 11.11 12.24 3.30
C ALA A 88 10.30 13.47 2.89
N LEU A 89 9.05 13.25 2.43
CA LEU A 89 8.13 14.31 2.04
C LEU A 89 7.40 14.94 3.23
N GLY A 90 7.41 14.29 4.40
CA GLY A 90 6.53 14.64 5.52
C GLY A 90 5.04 14.51 5.14
N ALA A 91 4.72 13.67 4.17
CA ALA A 91 3.38 13.50 3.64
C ALA A 91 2.58 12.51 4.52
N PRO A 92 1.30 12.78 4.78
CA PRO A 92 0.46 11.83 5.51
C PRO A 92 0.22 10.58 4.64
N ALA A 93 0.13 9.42 5.27
CA ALA A 93 -0.19 8.16 4.59
C ALA A 93 -1.70 8.10 4.31
N GLN A 94 -2.15 8.67 3.18
CA GLN A 94 -3.57 8.78 2.80
C GLN A 94 -3.84 8.31 1.37
N PRO A 95 -5.08 7.87 1.06
CA PRO A 95 -5.53 7.69 -0.31
C PRO A 95 -5.36 8.96 -1.15
N GLY A 96 -4.91 8.80 -2.39
CA GLY A 96 -4.66 9.90 -3.34
C GLY A 96 -3.22 10.43 -3.31
N VAL A 97 -2.39 10.04 -2.35
CA VAL A 97 -0.99 10.45 -2.28
C VAL A 97 -0.19 9.78 -3.40
N LEU A 98 0.47 10.61 -4.20
CA LEU A 98 1.35 10.20 -5.29
C LEU A 98 2.81 10.21 -4.82
N LEU A 99 3.54 9.16 -5.15
CA LEU A 99 4.93 8.95 -4.76
C LEU A 99 5.78 8.76 -6.01
N GLU A 100 6.74 9.66 -6.23
CA GLU A 100 7.56 9.64 -7.44
C GLU A 100 8.79 8.72 -7.28
N ASP A 101 9.20 8.04 -8.36
CA ASP A 101 10.45 7.29 -8.47
C ASP A 101 10.74 6.29 -7.33
N LEU A 102 9.72 5.54 -6.89
CA LEU A 102 9.87 4.49 -5.88
C LEU A 102 10.78 3.34 -6.35
N LEU A 103 10.61 2.89 -7.60
CA LEU A 103 11.40 1.80 -8.20
C LEU A 103 12.01 2.24 -9.54
N PRO A 104 13.08 3.05 -9.54
CA PRO A 104 13.56 3.76 -10.73
C PRO A 104 14.18 2.87 -11.82
N GLN A 105 14.24 1.56 -11.64
CA GLN A 105 14.68 0.60 -12.66
C GLN A 105 13.51 -0.18 -13.30
N GLN A 106 12.28 0.03 -12.83
CA GLN A 106 11.07 -0.64 -13.32
C GLN A 106 10.30 0.26 -14.30
N ALA A 107 9.43 -0.33 -15.13
CA ALA A 107 8.48 0.45 -15.94
C ALA A 107 7.39 1.08 -15.05
N VAL A 108 6.89 0.30 -14.09
CA VAL A 108 5.99 0.78 -13.02
C VAL A 108 6.82 1.34 -11.86
N ARG A 109 7.35 2.55 -12.03
CA ARG A 109 8.31 3.16 -11.09
C ARG A 109 7.70 4.08 -10.04
N HIS A 110 6.51 4.61 -10.29
CA HIS A 110 5.85 5.54 -9.39
C HIS A 110 4.83 4.80 -8.50
N GLY A 111 4.40 5.43 -7.42
CA GLY A 111 3.40 4.90 -6.50
C GLY A 111 2.17 5.80 -6.40
N LEU A 112 1.03 5.19 -6.13
CA LEU A 112 -0.18 5.84 -5.65
C LEU A 112 -0.69 5.07 -4.45
N LEU A 113 -1.00 5.78 -3.37
CA LEU A 113 -1.72 5.23 -2.22
C LEU A 113 -3.22 5.33 -2.46
N ARG A 114 -3.96 4.26 -2.16
CA ARG A 114 -5.42 4.21 -2.29
C ARG A 114 -6.05 3.35 -1.21
N GLU A 115 -7.37 3.47 -1.07
CA GLU A 115 -8.14 2.50 -0.30
C GLU A 115 -7.94 1.09 -0.89
N PRO A 116 -7.73 0.05 -0.06
CA PRO A 116 -7.51 -1.29 -0.58
C PRO A 116 -8.69 -1.85 -1.37
N GLU A 117 -8.41 -2.26 -2.60
CA GLU A 117 -9.35 -3.01 -3.46
C GLU A 117 -9.03 -4.51 -3.48
N LEU A 118 -8.08 -4.94 -2.65
CA LEU A 118 -7.62 -6.33 -2.56
C LEU A 118 -8.69 -7.26 -1.98
N PHE A 119 -9.56 -6.76 -1.11
CA PHE A 119 -10.41 -7.59 -0.26
C PHE A 119 -11.89 -7.53 -0.67
N SER A 120 -12.46 -8.67 -1.05
CA SER A 120 -13.87 -8.78 -1.47
C SER A 120 -14.89 -8.53 -0.36
N ARG A 121 -14.48 -8.55 0.91
CA ARG A 121 -15.34 -8.34 2.10
C ARG A 121 -15.07 -7.02 2.82
N GLY A 122 -14.39 -6.08 2.15
CA GLY A 122 -13.94 -4.82 2.73
C GLY A 122 -12.55 -4.93 3.37
N THR A 123 -11.93 -3.79 3.59
CA THR A 123 -10.58 -3.67 4.14
C THR A 123 -10.53 -4.16 5.59
N PRO A 124 -9.63 -5.11 5.93
CA PRO A 124 -9.40 -5.51 7.31
C PRO A 124 -8.96 -4.33 8.18
N LEU A 125 -9.51 -4.26 9.39
CA LEU A 125 -9.20 -3.23 10.39
C LEU A 125 -8.80 -3.91 11.70
N TYR A 126 -7.94 -3.24 12.46
CA TYR A 126 -7.63 -3.59 13.84
C TYR A 126 -8.05 -2.43 14.73
N ASN A 127 -8.97 -2.70 15.67
CA ASN A 127 -9.52 -1.70 16.57
C ASN A 127 -9.02 -1.92 17.98
N GLU A 128 -8.53 -0.86 18.58
CA GLU A 128 -8.13 -0.76 19.98
C GLU A 128 -8.78 0.48 20.60
N PRO A 129 -8.88 0.56 21.94
CA PRO A 129 -9.35 1.78 22.59
C PRO A 129 -8.55 3.01 22.13
N GLY A 130 -9.25 3.96 21.48
CA GLY A 130 -8.67 5.22 20.99
C GLY A 130 -7.80 5.11 19.73
N ARG A 131 -7.74 3.95 19.07
CA ARG A 131 -6.95 3.76 17.85
C ARG A 131 -7.56 2.74 16.90
N MET A 132 -7.57 3.07 15.62
CA MET A 132 -7.83 2.15 14.51
C MET A 132 -6.57 2.03 13.65
N THR A 133 -6.17 0.80 13.35
CA THR A 133 -5.14 0.51 12.33
C THR A 133 -5.79 -0.12 11.10
N LEU A 134 -5.53 0.43 9.92
CA LEU A 134 -6.03 -0.05 8.63
C LEU A 134 -4.90 -0.49 7.70
N LEU A 135 -5.27 -1.09 6.56
CA LEU A 135 -4.35 -1.29 5.44
C LEU A 135 -4.52 -0.14 4.43
N LEU A 136 -3.41 0.36 3.91
CA LEU A 136 -3.37 1.34 2.82
C LEU A 136 -2.69 0.70 1.61
N GLU A 137 -3.39 0.63 0.47
CA GLU A 137 -2.84 -0.06 -0.70
C GLU A 137 -1.93 0.87 -1.49
N LEU A 138 -0.70 0.41 -1.73
CA LEU A 138 0.20 0.96 -2.72
C LEU A 138 -0.03 0.25 -4.05
N VAL A 139 -0.32 1.02 -5.09
CA VAL A 139 -0.27 0.54 -6.48
C VAL A 139 0.86 1.24 -7.20
N MET A 140 1.62 0.47 -7.99
CA MET A 140 2.70 1.02 -8.80
C MET A 140 2.16 1.50 -10.14
N LEU A 141 2.68 2.62 -10.63
CA LEU A 141 2.23 3.32 -11.83
C LEU A 141 3.39 3.52 -12.81
N THR A 142 3.06 3.48 -14.11
CA THR A 142 3.96 3.95 -15.17
C THR A 142 4.02 5.48 -15.21
N ASP A 143 4.97 6.03 -15.98
CA ASP A 143 5.12 7.49 -16.15
C ASP A 143 3.81 8.14 -16.65
N ASP A 144 3.16 7.51 -17.63
CA ASP A 144 1.90 7.99 -18.21
C ASP A 144 0.74 7.91 -17.22
N GLU A 145 0.62 6.80 -16.49
CA GLU A 145 -0.41 6.63 -15.46
C GLU A 145 -0.22 7.63 -14.31
N PHE A 146 1.02 7.85 -13.89
CA PHE A 146 1.38 8.85 -12.88
C PHE A 146 1.06 10.27 -13.36
N GLY A 147 1.38 10.58 -14.63
CA GLY A 147 1.03 11.85 -15.26
C GLY A 147 -0.48 12.11 -15.25
N ILE A 148 -1.28 11.11 -15.61
CA ILE A 148 -2.75 11.20 -15.56
C ILE A 148 -3.23 11.44 -14.12
N ALA A 149 -2.74 10.67 -13.15
CA ALA A 149 -3.15 10.82 -11.76
C ALA A 149 -2.75 12.19 -11.20
N ARG A 150 -1.56 12.69 -11.54
CA ARG A 150 -1.06 14.01 -11.12
C ARG A 150 -1.89 15.14 -11.72
N GLU A 151 -2.25 15.06 -12.99
CA GLU A 151 -2.96 16.12 -13.70
C GLU A 151 -4.47 16.10 -13.47
N ARG A 152 -5.06 14.91 -13.30
CA ARG A 152 -6.52 14.69 -13.37
C ARG A 152 -7.08 13.94 -12.16
N GLY A 153 -6.23 13.51 -11.23
CA GLY A 153 -6.60 12.77 -10.04
C GLY A 153 -6.85 11.28 -10.27
N TYR A 154 -6.94 10.53 -9.17
CA TYR A 154 -7.18 9.09 -9.18
C TYR A 154 -8.45 8.66 -9.94
N PRO A 155 -9.62 9.33 -9.83
CA PRO A 155 -10.82 8.90 -10.56
C PRO A 155 -10.66 8.88 -12.09
N ALA A 156 -9.86 9.81 -12.63
CA ALA A 156 -9.56 9.86 -14.06
C ALA A 156 -8.64 8.70 -14.47
N LEU A 157 -7.62 8.40 -13.68
CA LEU A 157 -6.74 7.24 -13.87
C LEU A 157 -7.55 5.94 -13.78
N GLU A 158 -8.36 5.78 -12.75
CA GLU A 158 -9.18 4.58 -12.53
C GLU A 158 -10.12 4.31 -13.71
N THR A 159 -10.76 5.36 -14.24
CA THR A 159 -11.60 5.28 -15.45
C THR A 159 -10.80 4.80 -16.65
N ARG A 160 -9.57 5.29 -16.84
CA ARG A 160 -8.68 4.90 -17.95
C ARG A 160 -8.25 3.43 -17.81
N LEU A 161 -7.79 3.01 -16.64
CA LEU A 161 -7.36 1.64 -16.35
C LEU A 161 -8.51 0.66 -16.62
N ARG A 162 -9.70 0.96 -16.10
CA ARG A 162 -10.91 0.16 -16.30
C ARG A 162 -11.29 0.02 -17.77
N ARG A 163 -11.25 1.11 -18.54
CA ARG A 163 -11.57 1.10 -19.99
C ARG A 163 -10.61 0.25 -20.80
N ARG A 164 -9.36 0.11 -20.36
CA ARG A 164 -8.34 -0.72 -21.01
C ARG A 164 -8.30 -2.16 -20.50
N GLY A 165 -9.01 -2.47 -19.41
CA GLY A 165 -8.86 -3.74 -18.71
C GLY A 165 -7.46 -3.91 -18.10
N VAL A 166 -6.78 -2.82 -17.74
CA VAL A 166 -5.46 -2.89 -17.10
C VAL A 166 -5.62 -3.34 -15.65
N TRP A 167 -4.82 -4.33 -15.26
CA TRP A 167 -4.66 -4.73 -13.88
C TRP A 167 -3.40 -4.07 -13.31
N VAL A 168 -3.56 -3.22 -12.30
CA VAL A 168 -2.43 -2.47 -11.69
C VAL A 168 -1.39 -3.36 -10.99
N GLY A 169 -1.75 -4.61 -10.67
CA GLY A 169 -0.82 -5.59 -10.16
C GLY A 169 0.07 -6.22 -11.24
N ASP A 170 -0.24 -6.06 -12.53
CA ASP A 170 0.64 -6.51 -13.62
C ASP A 170 1.79 -5.51 -13.75
N TRP A 171 2.96 -5.83 -13.18
CA TRP A 171 4.15 -4.97 -13.27
C TRP A 171 4.91 -5.14 -14.59
N GLY A 172 4.56 -6.14 -15.39
CA GLY A 172 5.06 -6.34 -16.74
C GLY A 172 4.24 -5.63 -17.81
N ARG A 173 3.17 -4.91 -17.42
CA ARG A 173 2.27 -4.22 -18.35
C ARG A 173 2.97 -3.13 -19.14
N ASP A 174 2.43 -2.87 -20.33
CA ASP A 174 2.92 -1.86 -21.24
C ASP A 174 2.78 -0.44 -20.65
N PRO A 175 3.85 0.39 -20.67
CA PRO A 175 3.77 1.79 -20.25
C PRO A 175 2.93 2.70 -21.16
N ASP A 176 2.59 2.26 -22.38
CA ASP A 176 1.77 2.98 -23.39
C ASP A 176 0.43 3.56 -22.90
#